data_AF-A0AAI8VZV9-F1
#
_entry.id   AF-A0AAI8VZV9-F1
#
_cell.length_a   1.000
_cell.length_b   1.000
_cell.length_c   1.000
_cell.angle_alpha   90.00
_cell.angle_beta   90.00
_cell.angle_gamma   90.00
#
_symmetry.space_group_name_H-M   'P 1'
#
loop_
_entity.id
_entity.type
_entity.pdbx_description
1 polymer ?
#
loop_
_entity_poly.entity_id
_entity_poly.type
_entity_poly.pdbx_seq_one_letter_code
_entity_poly.pdbx_strand_id
1 'polypeptide(L)'
;MALWLTDLPADCTYQELLAAITDTGKVFSTHITHPVAHHAGCAATIAFFTHEEAQTLLLRTAKGQFMVRGAVPCVRWNTNKSDGGGGSMSPLSRVLRISGKPQFVNQNYLAHYLQVVKGIYYDTGAFILTPGPYGNEVEWRFTSYRAQAELAFKAITKELAGQMIAWYGEDPCR
;
A
#
# COMPACT_ATOMS: atom_id res chain seq x y z
N MET A 1 5.81 -1.62 15.45
CA MET A 1 5.82 -1.48 13.98
C MET A 1 4.55 -0.87 13.42
N ALA A 2 3.42 -0.89 14.14
CA ALA A 2 2.23 -0.12 13.76
C ALA A 2 2.17 1.22 14.49
N LEU A 3 1.73 2.24 13.75
CA LEU A 3 1.49 3.59 14.21
C LEU A 3 0.00 3.92 14.06
N TRP A 4 -0.51 4.68 15.01
CA TRP A 4 -1.82 5.32 14.98
C TRP A 4 -1.64 6.80 14.68
N LEU A 5 -2.33 7.26 13.65
CA LEU A 5 -2.30 8.62 13.14
C LEU A 5 -3.67 9.26 13.35
N THR A 6 -3.67 10.49 13.83
CA THR A 6 -4.87 11.34 14.02
C THR A 6 -4.61 12.72 13.44
N ASP A 7 -5.65 13.55 13.35
CA ASP A 7 -5.59 14.90 12.78
C ASP A 7 -5.22 14.92 11.28
N LEU A 8 -5.59 13.84 10.56
CA LEU A 8 -5.54 13.81 9.11
C LEU A 8 -6.72 14.60 8.52
N PRO A 9 -6.61 15.11 7.28
CA PRO A 9 -7.76 15.70 6.57
C PRO A 9 -8.98 14.76 6.59
N ALA A 10 -10.19 15.31 6.75
CA ALA A 10 -11.43 14.54 6.87
C ALA A 10 -11.77 13.66 5.65
N ASP A 11 -11.27 14.06 4.49
CA ASP A 11 -11.39 13.38 3.20
C ASP A 11 -10.05 12.72 2.76
N CYS A 12 -9.10 12.55 3.70
CA CYS A 12 -7.78 11.98 3.42
C CYS A 12 -7.91 10.62 2.71
N THR A 13 -7.27 10.50 1.55
CA THR A 13 -7.26 9.27 0.77
C THR A 13 -6.02 8.43 1.04
N TYR A 14 -6.08 7.13 0.71
CA TYR A 14 -4.90 6.27 0.76
C TYR A 14 -3.75 6.79 -0.10
N GLN A 15 -4.06 7.33 -1.29
CA GLN A 15 -3.05 7.88 -2.18
C GLN A 15 -2.33 9.07 -1.55
N GLU A 16 -3.08 10.01 -0.95
CA GLU A 16 -2.51 11.19 -0.29
C GLU A 16 -1.65 10.81 0.92
N LEU A 17 -2.16 9.91 1.77
CA LEU A 17 -1.44 9.45 2.95
C LEU A 17 -0.14 8.73 2.58
N LEU A 18 -0.20 7.80 1.62
CA LEU A 18 0.95 6.99 1.23
C LEU A 18 1.97 7.80 0.42
N ALA A 19 1.53 8.81 -0.35
CA ALA A 19 2.44 9.73 -1.04
C ALA A 19 3.19 10.66 -0.06
N ALA A 20 2.60 10.99 1.09
CA ALA A 20 3.25 11.78 2.13
C ALA A 20 4.31 11.00 2.93
N ILE A 21 4.27 9.67 2.88
CA ILE A 21 5.26 8.80 3.53
C ILE A 21 6.35 8.50 2.51
N THR A 22 7.48 9.20 2.63
CA THR A 22 8.72 8.97 1.85
C THR A 22 9.86 8.61 2.78
N ASP A 23 10.99 8.07 2.31
CA ASP A 23 12.25 7.97 3.09
C ASP A 23 12.08 7.36 4.50
N THR A 24 11.22 6.34 4.60
CA THR A 24 10.81 5.78 5.89
C THR A 24 11.03 4.27 5.90
N GLY A 25 10.34 3.57 5.01
CA GLY A 25 10.33 2.12 4.99
C GLY A 25 9.11 1.55 4.28
N LYS A 26 9.12 0.24 4.06
CA LYS A 26 8.04 -0.43 3.33
C LYS A 26 6.79 -0.50 4.19
N VAL A 27 5.65 -0.17 3.59
CA VAL A 27 4.35 -0.24 4.26
C VAL A 27 3.81 -1.66 4.15
N PHE A 28 3.56 -2.27 5.32
CA PHE A 28 2.97 -3.59 5.43
C PHE A 28 1.43 -3.54 5.32
N SER A 29 0.80 -2.56 5.95
CA SER A 29 -0.65 -2.34 5.83
C SER A 29 -1.04 -0.92 6.19
N THR A 30 -2.03 -0.38 5.49
CA THR A 30 -2.67 0.90 5.81
C THR A 30 -4.16 0.73 5.91
N HIS A 31 -4.77 1.36 6.91
CA HIS A 31 -6.20 1.46 7.05
C HIS A 31 -6.58 2.88 7.46
N ILE A 32 -7.50 3.50 6.73
CA ILE A 32 -8.04 4.83 7.05
C ILE A 32 -9.45 4.66 7.63
N THR A 33 -9.70 5.37 8.72
CA THR A 33 -11.02 5.50 9.34
C THR A 33 -11.48 6.94 9.17
N HIS A 34 -12.49 7.14 8.31
CA HIS A 34 -13.09 8.45 8.09
C HIS A 34 -13.84 8.94 9.33
N PRO A 35 -13.92 10.27 9.54
CA PRO A 35 -14.63 10.83 10.68
C PRO A 35 -16.10 10.43 10.65
N VAL A 36 -16.61 9.98 11.81
CA VAL A 36 -18.05 10.00 12.11
C VAL A 36 -18.42 11.37 12.68
N ALA A 37 -19.73 11.69 12.76
CA ALA A 37 -20.30 13.02 12.99
C ALA A 37 -19.68 13.94 14.07
N HIS A 38 -18.85 13.43 14.98
CA HIS A 38 -18.19 14.17 16.07
C HIS A 38 -16.67 14.36 15.89
N HIS A 39 -16.07 13.89 14.79
CA HIS A 39 -14.64 14.02 14.53
C HIS A 39 -14.37 14.97 13.36
N ALA A 40 -13.44 15.90 13.54
CA ALA A 40 -13.11 16.89 12.51
C ALA A 40 -12.17 16.34 11.41
N GLY A 41 -11.50 15.20 11.65
CA GLY A 41 -10.50 14.62 10.76
C GLY A 41 -10.49 13.10 10.76
N CYS A 42 -9.79 12.52 9.79
CA CYS A 42 -9.58 11.07 9.72
C CYS A 42 -8.58 10.60 10.77
N ALA A 43 -8.65 9.30 11.08
CA ALA A 43 -7.57 8.57 11.70
C ALA A 43 -7.06 7.47 10.76
N ALA A 44 -5.84 7.01 10.99
CA ALA A 44 -5.27 5.91 10.23
C ALA A 44 -4.39 5.00 11.09
N THR A 45 -4.37 3.71 10.76
CA THR A 45 -3.34 2.78 11.20
C THR A 45 -2.39 2.48 10.06
N ILE A 46 -1.08 2.58 10.32
CA ILE A 46 -0.05 2.20 9.36
C ILE A 46 0.92 1.24 10.04
N ALA A 47 1.09 0.05 9.47
CA ALA A 47 2.11 -0.90 9.88
C ALA A 47 3.24 -0.95 8.85
N PHE A 48 4.46 -1.03 9.34
CA PHE A 48 5.67 -1.21 8.55
C PHE A 48 6.19 -2.66 8.66
N PHE A 49 7.11 -3.05 7.78
CA PHE A 49 7.73 -4.37 7.84
C PHE A 49 8.58 -4.53 9.10
N THR A 50 9.25 -3.45 9.55
CA THR A 50 10.04 -3.47 10.79
C THR A 50 9.65 -2.37 11.78
N HIS A 51 10.16 -2.51 13.02
CA HIS A 51 9.95 -1.50 14.06
C HIS A 51 10.73 -0.22 13.76
N GLU A 52 11.94 -0.34 13.23
CA GLU A 52 12.84 0.75 12.88
C GLU A 52 12.24 1.65 11.80
N GLU A 53 11.64 1.06 10.77
CA GLU A 53 10.91 1.80 9.72
C GLU A 53 9.76 2.63 10.30
N ALA A 54 8.96 2.04 11.20
CA ALA A 54 7.92 2.78 11.90
C ALA A 54 8.48 3.90 12.80
N GLN A 55 9.59 3.63 13.48
CA GLN A 55 10.27 4.63 14.31
C GLN A 55 10.78 5.81 13.48
N THR A 56 11.22 5.57 12.24
CA THR A 56 11.61 6.64 11.31
C THR A 56 10.46 7.60 11.04
N LEU A 57 9.25 7.10 10.77
CA LEU A 57 8.08 7.98 10.57
C LEU A 57 7.75 8.79 11.83
N LEU A 58 7.81 8.14 13.00
CA LEU A 58 7.56 8.80 14.28
C LEU A 58 8.57 9.94 14.53
N LEU A 59 9.85 9.70 14.26
CA LEU A 59 10.91 10.71 14.40
C LEU A 59 10.75 11.85 13.38
N ARG A 60 10.39 11.55 12.14
CA ARG A 60 10.12 12.57 11.11
C ARG A 60 8.93 13.44 11.50
N THR A 61 7.87 12.84 12.04
CA THR A 61 6.72 13.58 12.58
C THR A 61 7.15 14.51 13.71
N ALA A 62 7.94 14.03 14.67
CA ALA A 62 8.44 14.85 15.78
C ALA A 62 9.31 16.03 15.31
N LYS A 63 9.94 15.94 14.14
CA LYS A 63 10.69 17.01 13.48
C LYS A 63 9.85 17.93 12.60
N GLY A 64 8.53 17.71 12.50
CA GLY A 64 7.64 18.45 11.60
C GLY A 64 7.84 18.14 10.12
N GLN A 65 8.48 17.00 9.80
CA GLN A 65 8.85 16.60 8.43
C GLN A 65 7.82 15.67 7.77
N PHE A 66 6.74 15.34 8.47
CA PHE A 66 5.64 14.54 7.95
C PHE A 66 4.34 15.35 7.99
N MET A 67 3.79 15.63 6.81
CA MET A 67 2.57 16.39 6.63
C MET A 67 1.73 15.78 5.52
N VAL A 68 0.41 15.76 5.71
CA VAL A 68 -0.55 15.30 4.70
C VAL A 68 -1.40 16.49 4.31
N ARG A 69 -1.26 16.97 3.06
CA ARG A 69 -1.95 18.18 2.56
C ARG A 69 -1.79 19.40 3.49
N GLY A 70 -0.59 19.56 4.06
CA GLY A 70 -0.28 20.66 4.99
C GLY A 70 -0.79 20.47 6.42
N ALA A 71 -1.59 19.44 6.71
CA ALA A 71 -1.92 19.05 8.08
C ALA A 71 -0.73 18.29 8.70
N VAL A 72 -0.44 18.55 9.97
CA VAL A 72 0.59 17.84 10.76
C VAL A 72 -0.10 16.78 11.60
N PRO A 73 -0.05 15.49 11.21
CA PRO A 73 -0.78 14.45 11.93
C PRO A 73 -0.17 14.20 13.31
N CYS A 74 -0.99 13.91 14.31
CA CYS A 74 -0.51 13.37 15.57
C CYS A 74 -0.24 11.87 15.40
N VAL A 75 1.02 11.46 15.53
CA VAL A 75 1.48 10.08 15.32
C VAL A 75 1.94 9.46 16.63
N ARG A 76 1.43 8.26 16.94
CA ARG A 76 1.76 7.50 18.16
C ARG A 76 1.91 6.02 17.85
N TRP A 77 2.57 5.28 18.72
CA TRP A 77 2.57 3.81 18.64
C TRP A 77 1.14 3.28 18.78
N ASN A 78 0.77 2.34 17.90
CA ASN A 78 -0.50 1.63 18.04
C ASN A 78 -0.42 0.67 19.23
N THR A 79 -1.46 0.64 20.06
CA THR A 79 -1.58 -0.27 21.21
C THR A 79 -1.95 -1.69 20.79
N ASN A 80 -2.59 -1.85 19.63
CA ASN A 80 -2.88 -3.15 19.05
C ASN A 80 -1.62 -3.74 18.43
N LYS A 81 -1.26 -4.96 18.84
CA LYS A 81 -0.13 -5.69 18.26
C LYS A 81 -0.41 -6.01 16.80
N SER A 82 0.53 -5.63 15.94
CA SER A 82 0.55 -6.00 14.53
C SER A 82 1.72 -6.96 14.30
N ASP A 83 1.48 -8.07 13.60
CA ASP A 83 2.55 -8.98 13.17
C ASP A 83 3.45 -8.29 12.14
N GLY A 84 4.76 -8.57 12.24
CA GLY A 84 5.75 -8.03 11.30
C GLY A 84 5.85 -8.81 10.02
N GLY A 85 6.10 -8.07 8.94
CA GLY A 85 6.49 -8.65 7.67
C GLY A 85 7.98 -8.93 7.68
N GLY A 86 8.38 -10.20 7.66
CA GLY A 86 9.63 -10.77 7.10
C GLY A 86 11.00 -10.08 7.24
N GLY A 87 11.16 -8.97 7.97
CA GLY A 87 12.35 -8.12 8.00
C GLY A 87 12.46 -7.12 6.82
N SER A 88 13.36 -6.13 6.93
CA SER A 88 13.52 -5.05 5.94
C SER A 88 14.12 -5.51 4.61
N MET A 89 14.90 -6.60 4.62
CA MET A 89 15.50 -7.22 3.44
C MET A 89 14.53 -8.15 2.69
N SER A 90 13.33 -8.36 3.22
CA SER A 90 12.33 -9.17 2.54
C SER A 90 12.02 -8.60 1.15
N PRO A 91 11.92 -9.42 0.08
CA PRO A 91 11.48 -8.94 -1.23
C PRO A 91 9.99 -8.57 -1.24
N LEU A 92 9.25 -8.91 -0.18
CA LEU A 92 7.82 -8.65 -0.06
C LEU A 92 7.52 -7.15 0.00
N SER A 93 6.44 -6.75 -0.68
CA SER A 93 6.02 -5.36 -0.83
C SER A 93 4.52 -5.29 -1.10
N ARG A 94 3.89 -4.16 -0.78
CA ARG A 94 2.51 -3.88 -1.24
C ARG A 94 2.44 -3.54 -2.73
N VAL A 95 3.58 -3.44 -3.41
CA VAL A 95 3.68 -3.14 -4.83
C VAL A 95 3.90 -4.42 -5.61
N LEU A 96 3.06 -4.67 -6.61
CA LEU A 96 3.26 -5.72 -7.59
C LEU A 96 3.65 -5.11 -8.93
N ARG A 97 4.66 -5.69 -9.56
CA ARG A 97 4.94 -5.51 -10.98
C ARG A 97 4.41 -6.72 -11.73
N ILE A 98 3.65 -6.49 -12.80
CA ILE A 98 2.98 -7.51 -13.59
C ILE A 98 3.31 -7.26 -15.06
N SER A 99 3.80 -8.28 -15.77
CA SER A 99 4.12 -8.18 -17.19
C SER A 99 3.48 -9.30 -17.99
N GLY A 100 2.99 -8.99 -19.19
CA GLY A 100 2.30 -9.95 -20.04
C GLY A 100 1.59 -9.31 -21.24
N LYS A 101 0.76 -10.10 -21.94
CA LYS A 101 0.08 -9.62 -23.15
C LYS A 101 -0.91 -8.49 -22.81
N PRO A 102 -1.06 -7.47 -23.67
CA PRO A 102 -1.91 -6.30 -23.37
C PRO A 102 -3.37 -6.63 -23.06
N GLN A 103 -3.90 -7.70 -23.68
CA GLN A 103 -5.27 -8.19 -23.43
C GLN A 103 -5.50 -8.71 -22.00
N PHE A 104 -4.44 -9.14 -21.30
CA PHE A 104 -4.52 -9.65 -19.93
C PHE A 104 -3.93 -8.67 -18.90
N VAL A 105 -2.86 -7.97 -19.28
CA VAL A 105 -2.18 -7.01 -18.41
C VAL A 105 -2.69 -5.60 -18.72
N ASN A 106 -3.88 -5.32 -18.20
CA ASN A 106 -4.52 -4.01 -18.21
C ASN A 106 -5.43 -3.88 -16.98
N GLN A 107 -5.83 -2.65 -16.66
CA GLN A 107 -6.61 -2.37 -15.46
C GLN A 107 -7.94 -3.12 -15.43
N ASN A 108 -8.66 -3.18 -16.55
CA ASN A 108 -9.99 -3.79 -16.60
C ASN A 108 -9.95 -5.30 -16.33
N TYR A 109 -9.06 -6.02 -17.02
CA TYR A 109 -8.92 -7.47 -16.84
C TYR A 109 -8.47 -7.82 -15.43
N LEU A 110 -7.42 -7.14 -14.95
CA LEU A 110 -6.85 -7.41 -13.64
C LEU A 110 -7.82 -7.07 -12.50
N ALA A 111 -8.53 -5.94 -12.59
CA ALA A 111 -9.56 -5.58 -11.61
C ALA A 111 -10.73 -6.57 -11.62
N HIS A 112 -11.25 -6.91 -12.81
CA HIS A 112 -12.32 -7.91 -12.93
C HIS A 112 -11.89 -9.26 -12.36
N TYR A 113 -10.69 -9.72 -12.68
CA TYR A 113 -10.18 -10.98 -12.16
C TYR A 113 -10.07 -10.98 -10.64
N LEU A 114 -9.40 -9.98 -10.05
CA LEU A 114 -9.21 -9.95 -8.59
C LEU A 114 -10.54 -9.74 -7.84
N GLN A 115 -11.39 -8.82 -8.28
CA GLN A 115 -12.62 -8.47 -7.55
C GLN A 115 -13.75 -9.47 -7.80
N VAL A 116 -14.01 -9.81 -9.06
CA VAL A 116 -15.18 -10.60 -9.45
C VAL A 116 -14.87 -12.09 -9.44
N VAL A 117 -13.75 -12.50 -10.05
CA VAL A 117 -13.40 -13.93 -10.15
C VAL A 117 -12.84 -14.46 -8.84
N LYS A 118 -12.00 -13.66 -8.15
CA LYS A 118 -11.34 -14.09 -6.90
C LYS A 118 -12.02 -13.58 -5.63
N GLY A 119 -12.93 -12.61 -5.71
CA GLY A 119 -13.58 -12.03 -4.52
C GLY A 119 -12.60 -11.28 -3.60
N ILE A 120 -11.48 -10.80 -4.13
CA ILE A 120 -10.46 -10.07 -3.36
C ILE A 120 -10.85 -8.60 -3.31
N TYR A 121 -11.11 -8.10 -2.11
CA TYR A 121 -11.29 -6.68 -1.84
C TYR A 121 -9.94 -6.00 -1.67
N TYR A 122 -9.76 -4.87 -2.32
CA TYR A 122 -8.54 -4.07 -2.22
C TYR A 122 -8.83 -2.60 -2.42
N ASP A 123 -7.94 -1.77 -1.87
CA ASP A 123 -7.81 -0.36 -2.20
C ASP A 123 -6.52 -0.18 -2.99
N THR A 124 -6.49 0.84 -3.86
CA THR A 124 -5.32 1.12 -4.71
C THR A 124 -4.75 2.49 -4.36
N GLY A 125 -3.45 2.53 -4.08
CA GLY A 125 -2.69 3.78 -3.98
C GLY A 125 -2.30 4.31 -5.37
N ALA A 126 -1.93 3.42 -6.30
CA ALA A 126 -1.72 3.77 -7.71
C ALA A 126 -1.80 2.53 -8.62
N PHE A 127 -2.17 2.73 -9.88
CA PHE A 127 -2.08 1.74 -10.96
C PHE A 127 -1.38 2.41 -12.15
N ILE A 128 -0.16 2.00 -12.46
CA ILE A 128 0.67 2.63 -13.49
C ILE A 128 0.86 1.61 -14.61
N LEU A 129 0.31 1.90 -15.79
CA LEU A 129 0.45 1.07 -16.98
C LEU A 129 1.54 1.63 -17.89
N THR A 130 2.51 0.79 -18.24
CA THR A 130 3.58 1.07 -19.20
C THR A 130 3.43 0.13 -20.39
N PRO A 131 2.89 0.60 -21.53
CA PRO A 131 2.86 -0.19 -22.76
C PRO A 131 4.27 -0.42 -23.28
N GLY A 132 4.54 -1.63 -23.77
CA GLY A 132 5.81 -2.01 -24.38
C GLY A 132 5.62 -2.72 -25.72
N PRO A 133 6.69 -2.84 -26.52
CA PRO A 133 6.62 -3.44 -27.86
C PRO A 133 6.21 -4.92 -27.85
N TYR A 134 6.44 -5.63 -26.73
CA TYR A 134 6.17 -7.06 -26.59
C TYR A 134 5.08 -7.40 -25.57
N GLY A 135 4.47 -6.39 -24.95
CA GLY A 135 3.53 -6.58 -23.86
C GLY A 135 3.36 -5.33 -23.00
N ASN A 136 2.39 -5.37 -22.11
CA ASN A 136 2.20 -4.33 -21.11
C ASN A 136 2.94 -4.71 -19.83
N GLU A 137 3.44 -3.68 -19.15
CA GLU A 137 3.86 -3.78 -17.77
C GLU A 137 2.96 -2.90 -16.89
N VAL A 138 2.57 -3.42 -15.74
CA VAL A 138 1.79 -2.71 -14.73
C VAL A 138 2.57 -2.68 -13.44
N GLU A 139 2.67 -1.51 -12.83
CA GLU A 139 3.00 -1.35 -11.43
C GLU A 139 1.72 -1.05 -10.64
N TRP A 140 1.30 -1.99 -9.81
CA TRP A 140 0.11 -1.87 -8.99
C TRP A 140 0.50 -1.71 -7.53
N ARG A 141 0.24 -0.52 -6.98
CA ARG A 141 0.53 -0.17 -5.59
C ARG A 141 -0.73 -0.34 -4.75
N PHE A 142 -0.82 -1.46 -4.03
CA PHE A 142 -1.91 -1.71 -3.08
C PHE A 142 -1.72 -0.88 -1.80
N THR A 143 -2.77 -0.77 -0.97
CA THR A 143 -2.68 -0.07 0.32
C THR A 143 -2.17 -0.99 1.44
N SER A 144 -2.18 -2.31 1.21
CA SER A 144 -1.62 -3.31 2.12
C SER A 144 -0.93 -4.44 1.37
N TYR A 145 0.18 -4.92 1.94
CA TYR A 145 0.79 -6.18 1.55
C TYR A 145 -0.09 -7.38 1.95
N ARG A 146 -0.29 -7.60 3.26
CA ARG A 146 -0.85 -8.85 3.80
C ARG A 146 -2.25 -9.17 3.31
N ALA A 147 -3.13 -8.17 3.25
CA ALA A 147 -4.54 -8.39 2.90
C ALA A 147 -4.83 -8.26 1.40
N GLN A 148 -3.91 -7.70 0.60
CA GLN A 148 -4.18 -7.36 -0.80
C GLN A 148 -3.07 -7.85 -1.73
N ALA A 149 -1.86 -7.27 -1.65
CA ALA A 149 -0.79 -7.61 -2.58
C ALA A 149 -0.38 -9.09 -2.48
N GLU A 150 -0.33 -9.68 -1.28
CA GLU A 150 -0.01 -11.10 -1.12
C GLU A 150 -1.07 -12.02 -1.76
N LEU A 151 -2.35 -11.69 -1.58
CA LEU A 151 -3.46 -12.46 -2.16
C LEU A 151 -3.49 -12.31 -3.68
N ALA A 152 -3.34 -11.09 -4.20
CA ALA A 152 -3.26 -10.80 -5.62
C ALA A 152 -2.06 -11.52 -6.26
N PHE A 153 -0.89 -11.46 -5.63
CA PHE A 153 0.32 -12.14 -6.10
C PHE A 153 0.10 -13.66 -6.19
N LYS A 154 -0.45 -14.29 -5.14
CA LYS A 154 -0.76 -15.72 -5.14
C LYS A 154 -1.78 -16.07 -6.21
N ALA A 155 -2.84 -15.28 -6.38
CA ALA A 155 -3.88 -15.53 -7.38
C ALA A 155 -3.34 -15.43 -8.81
N ILE A 156 -2.50 -14.44 -9.09
CA ILE A 156 -1.89 -14.26 -10.42
C ILE A 156 -0.87 -15.36 -10.69
N THR A 157 0.07 -15.59 -9.77
CA THR A 157 1.17 -16.54 -10.00
C THR A 157 0.74 -18.00 -10.05
N LYS A 158 -0.34 -18.39 -9.35
CA LYS A 158 -0.84 -19.77 -9.36
C LYS A 158 -1.78 -20.07 -10.52
N GLU A 159 -2.64 -19.13 -10.89
CA GLU A 159 -3.79 -19.41 -11.76
C GLU A 159 -3.69 -18.72 -13.12
N LEU A 160 -2.88 -17.67 -13.26
CA LEU A 160 -2.63 -16.96 -14.53
C LEU A 160 -1.20 -17.16 -15.06
N ALA A 161 -0.49 -18.15 -14.51
CA ALA A 161 0.80 -18.58 -15.01
C ALA A 161 0.70 -18.92 -16.51
N GLY A 162 1.56 -18.31 -17.33
CA GLY A 162 1.57 -18.48 -18.80
C GLY A 162 0.84 -17.37 -19.58
N GLN A 163 -0.03 -16.59 -18.93
CA GLN A 163 -0.61 -15.37 -19.53
C GLN A 163 0.16 -14.11 -19.10
N MET A 164 0.66 -14.12 -17.87
CA MET A 164 1.41 -13.05 -17.25
C MET A 164 2.38 -13.59 -16.20
N ILE A 165 3.32 -12.75 -15.82
CA ILE A 165 4.24 -12.95 -14.70
C ILE A 165 4.06 -11.79 -13.72
N ALA A 166 4.23 -12.06 -12.43
CA ALA A 166 4.17 -11.06 -11.38
C ALA A 166 5.35 -11.23 -10.42
N TRP A 167 5.83 -10.11 -9.86
CA TRP A 167 6.85 -10.05 -8.82
C TRP A 167 6.63 -8.83 -7.93
N TYR A 168 7.23 -8.82 -6.75
CA TYR A 168 7.16 -7.65 -5.86
C TYR A 168 8.05 -6.53 -6.38
N GLY A 169 7.50 -5.32 -6.44
CA GLY A 169 8.22 -4.09 -6.74
C GLY A 169 8.70 -3.38 -5.48
N GLU A 170 9.49 -2.32 -5.66
CA GLU A 170 9.91 -1.45 -4.57
C GLU A 170 8.72 -0.62 -4.06
N ASP A 171 8.60 -0.46 -2.74
CA ASP A 171 7.58 0.41 -2.14
C ASP A 171 8.10 1.86 -2.15
N PRO A 172 7.41 2.81 -2.79
CA PRO A 172 7.83 4.22 -2.84
C PRO A 172 7.95 4.91 -1.48
N CYS A 173 7.43 4.28 -0.40
CA CYS A 173 7.57 4.80 0.96
C CYS A 173 8.95 4.53 1.58
N ARG A 174 9.77 3.67 0.97
CA ARG A 174 11.13 3.36 1.43
C ARG A 174 12.06 4.56 1.30
#